data_AF-A0A2V9G3E4-F1
#
_entry.id   AF-A0A2V9G3E4-F1
#
_cell.length_a   1.000
_cell.length_b   1.000
_cell.length_c   1.000
_cell.angle_alpha   90.00
_cell.angle_beta   90.00
_cell.angle_gamma   90.00
#
_symmetry.space_group_name_H-M   'P 1'
#
loop_
_entity.id
_entity.type
_entity.pdbx_description
1 polymer ?
#
loop_
_entity_poly.entity_id
_entity_poly.type
_entity_poly.pdbx_seq_one_letter_code
_entity_poly.pdbx_strand_id
1 'polypeptide(L)' 'MATPFNGIENTFAHMNIEPPVRKNVSFAYYEAGHMMYIDEKEHHKLHKDVDEFINTGYTR' A
#
# COMPACT_ATOMS: atom_id res chain seq x y z
N MET A 1 13.81 -2.78 -13.72
CA MET A 1 12.52 -2.76 -14.43
C MET A 1 11.46 -2.54 -13.36
N ALA A 2 10.97 -1.32 -13.29
CA ALA A 2 10.01 -0.86 -12.30
C ALA A 2 8.67 -1.56 -12.55
N THR A 3 8.06 -2.15 -11.52
CA THR A 3 6.74 -2.81 -11.62
C THR A 3 5.77 -1.89 -12.36
N PRO A 4 5.08 -2.35 -13.43
CA PRO A 4 4.06 -1.54 -14.05
C PRO A 4 3.04 -1.13 -12.99
N PHE A 5 2.49 0.09 -13.07
CA PHE A 5 1.63 0.68 -12.04
C PHE A 5 0.49 -0.27 -11.60
N ASN A 6 -0.08 -1.04 -12.54
CA ASN A 6 -1.15 -2.00 -12.28
C ASN A 6 -0.67 -3.43 -11.95
N GLY A 7 0.64 -3.66 -11.86
CA GLY A 7 1.23 -4.98 -11.63
C GLY A 7 0.89 -5.55 -10.25
N ILE A 8 0.72 -4.68 -9.26
CA ILE A 8 0.39 -5.06 -7.88
C ILE A 8 -1.05 -5.58 -7.79
N GLU A 9 -2.04 -4.86 -8.33
CA GLU A 9 -3.44 -5.32 -8.33
C GLU A 9 -3.61 -6.62 -9.09
N ASN A 10 -2.94 -6.75 -10.25
CA ASN A 10 -2.96 -7.99 -11.02
C ASN A 10 -2.34 -9.13 -10.23
N THR A 11 -1.18 -8.93 -9.61
CA THR A 11 -0.54 -9.97 -8.79
C THR A 11 -1.44 -10.38 -7.64
N PHE A 12 -2.03 -9.43 -6.92
CA PHE A 12 -2.93 -9.69 -5.81
C PHE A 12 -4.20 -10.43 -6.24
N ALA A 13 -4.79 -10.07 -7.38
CA ALA A 13 -5.96 -10.76 -7.93
C ALA A 13 -5.67 -12.22 -8.30
N HIS A 14 -4.43 -12.53 -8.70
CA HIS A 14 -3.98 -13.88 -9.05
C HIS A 14 -3.36 -14.63 -7.87
N MET A 15 -3.17 -13.98 -6.71
CA MET A 15 -2.86 -14.70 -5.48
C MET A 15 -4.11 -15.42 -5.01
N ASN A 16 -3.99 -16.72 -4.75
CA ASN A 16 -5.11 -17.58 -4.31
C ASN A 16 -5.49 -17.33 -2.82
N ILE A 17 -5.74 -16.06 -2.48
CA ILE A 17 -6.11 -15.60 -1.13
C ILE A 17 -7.60 -15.83 -0.93
N GLU A 18 -7.96 -16.46 0.20
CA GLU A 18 -9.35 -16.70 0.55
C GLU A 18 -10.13 -15.39 0.77
N PRO A 19 -11.41 -15.31 0.36
CA PRO A 19 -12.23 -14.10 0.48
C PRO A 19 -12.23 -13.43 1.87
N PRO A 20 -12.25 -14.18 3.01
CA PRO A 20 -12.23 -13.57 4.34
C PRO A 20 -10.96 -12.78 4.66
N VAL A 21 -9.83 -13.11 4.02
CA VAL A 21 -8.53 -12.47 4.26
C VAL A 21 -8.33 -11.28 3.34
N ARG A 22 -8.95 -11.27 2.15
CA ARG A 22 -8.85 -10.16 1.20
C ARG A 22 -9.31 -8.82 1.77
N LYS A 23 -10.27 -8.82 2.70
CA LYS A 23 -10.76 -7.61 3.38
C LYS A 23 -9.71 -6.91 4.27
N ASN A 24 -8.63 -7.62 4.62
CA ASN A 24 -7.57 -7.10 5.49
C ASN A 24 -6.45 -6.40 4.69
N VAL A 25 -6.61 -6.27 3.36
CA VAL A 25 -5.61 -5.67 2.47
C VAL A 25 -6.16 -4.37 1.91
N SER A 26 -5.35 -3.32 1.97
CA SER A 26 -5.64 -2.00 1.39
C SER A 26 -4.55 -1.62 0.38
N PHE A 27 -4.91 -0.79 -0.58
CA PHE A 27 -3.98 -0.22 -1.56
C PHE A 27 -3.91 1.30 -1.36
N ALA A 28 -2.70 1.84 -1.35
CA ALA A 28 -2.43 3.27 -1.35
C ALA A 28 -1.50 3.60 -2.52
N TYR A 29 -1.75 4.73 -3.18
CA TYR A 29 -1.02 5.17 -4.37
C TYR A 29 -0.26 6.46 -4.08
N TYR A 30 0.99 6.53 -4.52
CA TYR A 30 1.89 7.66 -4.30
C TYR A 30 2.46 8.17 -5.61
N GLU A 31 2.47 9.49 -5.82
CA GLU A 31 2.92 10.11 -7.08
C GLU A 31 4.45 10.13 -7.23
N ALA A 32 5.19 9.93 -6.15
CA ALA A 32 6.66 9.93 -6.11
C ALA A 32 7.32 8.80 -6.92
N GLY A 33 6.52 7.82 -7.38
CA GLY A 33 7.01 6.66 -8.11
C GLY A 33 7.91 5.77 -7.25
N HIS A 34 9.00 5.26 -7.83
CA HIS A 34 9.89 4.33 -7.11
C HIS A 34 10.77 5.01 -6.06
N MET A 35 10.99 6.32 -6.21
CA MET A 35 11.91 7.09 -5.39
C MET A 35 11.13 7.92 -4.37
N MET A 36 10.46 7.22 -3.45
CA MET A 36 9.56 7.80 -2.45
C MET A 36 10.19 8.90 -1.59
N TYR A 37 11.52 8.92 -1.44
CA TYR A 37 12.24 9.90 -0.62
C TYR A 37 12.53 11.23 -1.34
N ILE A 38 12.29 11.32 -2.65
CA ILE A 38 12.52 12.57 -3.40
C ILE A 38 11.36 13.54 -3.20
N ASP A 39 10.13 13.02 -3.12
CA ASP A 39 8.94 13.83 -2.87
C ASP A 39 8.61 13.82 -1.37
N GLU A 40 8.96 14.92 -0.71
CA GLU A 40 8.70 15.12 0.72
C GLU A 40 7.22 15.01 1.07
N LYS A 41 6.31 15.45 0.18
CA LYS A 41 4.86 15.38 0.43
C LYS A 41 4.37 13.94 0.46
N GLU A 42 4.78 13.15 -0.53
CA GLU A 42 4.41 11.74 -0.60
C GLU A 42 5.09 10.92 0.49
N HIS A 43 6.29 11.31 0.93
CA HIS A 43 6.95 10.71 2.09
C HIS A 43 6.16 10.95 3.40
N HIS A 44 5.70 12.17 3.65
CA HIS A 44 4.84 12.48 4.79
C HIS A 44 3.51 11.73 4.73
N LYS A 45 2.91 11.63 3.55
CA LYS A 45 1.70 10.86 3.32
C LYS A 45 1.91 9.38 3.65
N LEU A 46 2.99 8.77 3.14
CA LEU A 46 3.35 7.38 3.43
C LEU A 46 3.50 7.14 4.93
N HIS A 47 4.18 8.03 5.65
CA HIS A 47 4.33 7.91 7.11
C HIS A 47 2.97 7.90 7.81
N LYS A 48 2.09 8.85 7.47
CA LYS A 48 0.75 8.94 8.04
C LYS A 48 -0.08 7.69 7.76
N ASP A 49 -0.06 7.20 6.51
CA ASP A 49 -0.84 6.02 6.12
C ASP A 49 -0.39 4.77 6.89
N VAL A 50 0.93 4.63 7.14
CA VAL A 50 1.49 3.53 7.95
C VAL A 50 1.07 3.65 9.42
N ASP A 51 1.12 4.86 9.98
CA ASP A 51 0.67 5.10 11.36
C ASP A 51 -0.81 4.73 11.53
N GLU A 52 -1.66 5.15 10.60
CA GLU A 52 -3.10 4.82 10.61
C GLU A 52 -3.34 3.32 10.48
N PHE A 53 -2.61 2.64 9.60
CA PHE A 53 -2.68 1.19 9.44
C PHE A 53 -2.31 0.45 10.74
N ILE A 54 -1.22 0.84 11.38
CA ILE A 54 -0.78 0.27 12.67
C ILE A 54 -1.84 0.53 13.74
N ASN A 55 -2.31 1.77 13.89
CA ASN A 55 -3.30 2.13 14.90
C ASN A 55 -4.63 1.39 14.70
N THR A 56 -5.02 1.09 13.46
CA THR A 56 -6.22 0.29 13.16
C THR A 56 -6.08 -1.17 13.61
N GLY A 57 -4.87 -1.73 13.54
CA GLY A 57 -4.58 -3.10 13.98
C GLY A 57 -4.39 -3.24 15.49
N TYR A 58 -3.97 -2.17 16.17
CA TYR A 58 -3.76 -2.11 17.61
C TYR A 58 -4.91 -1.34 18.30
N THR A 59 -6.12 -1.88 18.27
CA THR A 59 -7.19 -1.43 19.17
C THR A 59 -6.85 -1.85 20.60
N ARG A 60 -6.69 -0.89 21.51
CA ARG A 60 -6.48 -1.14 22.94
C ARG A 60 -7.77 -1.56 23.65
#